data_AF-A0A7X5BWA7-F1
#
_entry.id   AF-A0A7X5BWA7-F1
#
_cell.length_a   1.000
_cell.length_b   1.000
_cell.length_c   1.000
_cell.angle_alpha   90.00
_cell.angle_beta   90.00
_cell.angle_gamma   90.00
#
_symmetry.space_group_name_H-M   'P 1'
#
loop_
_entity.id
_entity.type
_entity.pdbx_description
1 polymer ?
#
loop_
_entity_poly.entity_id
_entity_poly.type
_entity_poly.pdbx_seq_one_letter_code
_entity_poly.pdbx_strand_id
1 'polypeptide(L)'
;MRAFAIAVLMLLTAGCATTRVVNLNTGYGKTISYTPLESDPVEIGRDAFKEAVTQLVLDMKLDVAFKEVERDDRRSLLASSGGVVDGAQGRAVPSAYERICQRQDDPNGCMGMLAGGLTFGPMERRMMALYFALDTVWEGVEDAIRDMVNGAALRAMVTTMIGTALVMLVAPEPITKVIAVALTASLIAYLGTGPVWNLGRGFLRLMDESRDAANVSELERAGHRFGKILGDNGARVLVIVALSALGGKNAMAAQGPRMPGFAQAAVRAEAEGGFVLAGALSGGVQSISISSAGVLNIALAPTAVAAVAMGPGAGVGARPAVGTGGGIQGDPDGDVHHICTDKNEVSTASGGPWTPLFERVFKRADMKLNDPTNQVRIRGHRGPHPREYHQEVFNRVNLATQDCKGVAQCRIALVAELAKIARDLVSEGSDLRKLIAGAARE
;
A
#
# COMPACT_ATOMS: atom_id res chain seq x y z
N MET A 1 -37.70 27.29 -24.53
CA MET A 1 -36.64 27.68 -23.57
C MET A 1 -36.58 26.79 -22.32
N ARG A 2 -37.70 26.42 -21.68
CA ARG A 2 -37.70 25.57 -20.47
C ARG A 2 -37.23 24.11 -20.71
N ALA A 3 -37.56 23.51 -21.84
CA ALA A 3 -37.13 22.14 -22.18
C ALA A 3 -35.62 22.03 -22.45
N PHE A 4 -35.03 23.06 -23.08
CA PHE A 4 -33.58 23.14 -23.32
C PHE A 4 -32.80 23.32 -22.01
N ALA A 5 -33.33 24.11 -21.07
CA ALA A 5 -32.73 24.27 -19.75
C ALA A 5 -32.75 22.96 -18.94
N ILE A 6 -33.82 22.17 -19.04
CA ILE A 6 -33.92 20.86 -18.36
C ILE A 6 -32.98 19.83 -19.00
N ALA A 7 -32.85 19.83 -20.34
CA ALA A 7 -31.89 18.96 -21.04
C ALA A 7 -30.43 19.30 -20.68
N VAL A 8 -30.09 20.59 -20.60
CA VAL A 8 -28.76 21.05 -20.15
C VAL A 8 -28.52 20.73 -18.68
N LEU A 9 -29.54 20.81 -17.82
CA LEU A 9 -29.43 20.43 -16.40
C LEU A 9 -29.23 18.92 -16.22
N MET A 10 -29.87 18.08 -17.04
CA MET A 10 -29.66 16.62 -17.07
C MET A 10 -28.28 16.23 -17.64
N LEU A 11 -27.76 17.00 -18.60
CA LEU A 11 -26.40 16.85 -19.13
C LEU A 11 -25.31 17.28 -18.13
N LEU A 12 -25.63 18.17 -17.18
CA LEU A 12 -24.72 18.58 -16.10
C LEU A 12 -24.72 17.61 -14.90
N THR A 13 -25.77 16.79 -14.73
CA THR A 13 -25.79 15.70 -13.73
C THR A 13 -25.15 14.40 -14.23
N ALA A 14 -24.93 14.28 -15.54
CA ALA A 14 -24.02 13.29 -16.11
C ALA A 14 -22.57 13.79 -15.98
N GLY A 15 -22.13 14.09 -14.76
CA GLY A 15 -20.70 14.15 -14.48
C GLY A 15 -20.14 12.80 -14.87
N CYS A 16 -19.28 12.75 -15.89
CA CYS A 16 -18.64 11.53 -16.34
C CYS A 16 -18.02 10.83 -15.13
N ALA A 17 -18.70 9.81 -14.60
CA ALA A 17 -18.05 8.76 -13.85
C ALA A 17 -17.13 8.09 -14.86
N THR A 18 -15.92 8.62 -15.00
CA THR A 18 -14.87 7.95 -15.73
C THR A 18 -14.75 6.59 -15.08
N THR A 19 -15.20 5.54 -15.76
CA THR A 19 -15.07 4.17 -15.27
C THR A 19 -13.58 3.92 -15.10
N ARG A 20 -13.11 4.04 -13.85
CA ARG A 20 -11.69 3.89 -13.53
C ARG A 20 -11.33 2.43 -13.73
N VAL A 21 -10.25 2.18 -14.45
CA VAL A 21 -9.78 0.82 -14.74
C VAL A 21 -8.51 0.58 -13.95
N VAL A 22 -8.50 -0.49 -13.17
CA VAL A 22 -7.32 -1.00 -12.48
C VAL A 22 -6.72 -2.11 -13.33
N ASN A 23 -5.46 -1.92 -13.69
CA ASN A 23 -4.64 -2.83 -14.46
C ASN A 23 -3.62 -3.49 -13.52
N LEU A 24 -3.89 -4.72 -13.13
CA LEU A 24 -3.00 -5.51 -12.30
C LEU A 24 -2.09 -6.38 -13.17
N ASN A 25 -0.80 -6.08 -13.16
CA ASN A 25 0.24 -6.89 -13.78
C ASN A 25 0.89 -7.77 -12.71
N THR A 26 0.67 -9.07 -12.82
CA THR A 26 1.21 -10.09 -11.91
C THR A 26 2.54 -10.67 -12.38
N GLY A 27 3.07 -10.23 -13.53
CA GLY A 27 4.27 -10.79 -14.14
C GLY A 27 4.07 -12.11 -14.87
N TYR A 28 2.85 -12.68 -14.86
CA TYR A 28 2.49 -13.95 -15.50
C TYR A 28 1.32 -13.74 -16.48
N GLY A 29 1.62 -13.37 -17.72
CA GLY A 29 0.63 -13.27 -18.80
C GLY A 29 -0.02 -11.88 -18.96
N LYS A 30 -1.28 -11.85 -19.44
CA LYS A 30 -2.00 -10.62 -19.82
C LYS A 30 -2.47 -9.86 -18.57
N THR A 31 -2.26 -8.53 -18.55
CA THR A 31 -2.70 -7.63 -17.48
C THR A 31 -4.19 -7.83 -17.15
N ILE A 32 -4.49 -7.99 -15.86
CA ILE A 32 -5.87 -8.12 -15.36
C ILE A 32 -6.46 -6.71 -15.28
N SER A 33 -7.48 -6.43 -16.08
CA SER A 33 -8.19 -5.14 -16.07
C SER A 33 -9.57 -5.31 -15.45
N TYR A 34 -9.89 -4.52 -14.43
CA TYR A 34 -11.22 -4.50 -13.82
C TYR A 34 -11.60 -3.10 -13.35
N THR A 35 -12.89 -2.89 -13.12
CA THR A 35 -13.42 -1.66 -12.51
C THR A 35 -13.63 -1.94 -11.02
N PRO A 36 -12.95 -1.21 -10.11
CA PRO A 36 -13.09 -1.42 -8.68
C PRO A 36 -14.46 -0.94 -8.19
N LEU A 37 -15.01 -1.65 -7.21
CA LEU A 37 -16.18 -1.19 -6.47
C LEU A 37 -15.73 -0.10 -5.50
N GLU A 38 -16.15 1.15 -5.71
CA GLU A 38 -15.81 2.24 -4.79
C GLU A 38 -16.49 2.01 -3.44
N SER A 39 -15.68 1.96 -2.38
CA SER A 39 -16.12 1.90 -0.99
C SER A 39 -15.74 3.17 -0.23
N ASP A 40 -16.43 3.42 0.88
CA ASP A 40 -16.21 4.61 1.70
C ASP A 40 -14.76 4.67 2.22
N PRO A 41 -14.15 5.87 2.27
CA PRO A 41 -12.79 6.04 2.82
C PRO A 41 -12.69 5.54 4.27
N VAL A 42 -11.51 5.02 4.62
CA VAL A 42 -11.17 4.72 6.01
C VAL A 42 -10.95 6.03 6.74
N GLU A 43 -11.79 6.32 7.72
CA GLU A 43 -11.68 7.54 8.52
C GLU A 43 -10.71 7.37 9.69
N ILE A 44 -9.71 8.25 9.75
CA ILE A 44 -8.86 8.41 10.92
C ILE A 44 -9.42 9.56 11.76
N GLY A 45 -10.04 9.19 12.89
CA GLY A 45 -10.54 10.14 13.89
C GLY A 45 -9.41 10.99 14.48
N ARG A 46 -9.75 12.19 14.98
CA ARG A 46 -8.77 13.15 15.53
C ARG A 46 -7.97 12.57 16.69
N ASP A 47 -8.60 11.82 17.59
CA ASP A 47 -7.92 11.27 18.77
C ASP A 47 -6.98 10.12 18.39
N ALA A 48 -7.45 9.19 17.56
CA ALA A 48 -6.63 8.10 17.02
C ALA A 48 -5.43 8.64 16.21
N PHE A 49 -5.63 9.75 15.49
CA PHE A 49 -4.55 10.45 14.80
C PHE A 49 -3.51 11.03 15.76
N LYS A 50 -3.94 11.75 16.81
CA LYS A 50 -3.03 12.33 17.82
C LYS A 50 -2.23 11.25 18.54
N GLU A 51 -2.88 10.16 18.93
CA GLU A 51 -2.23 9.01 19.57
C GLU A 51 -1.19 8.39 18.64
N ALA A 52 -1.54 8.13 17.37
CA ALA A 52 -0.62 7.56 16.39
C ALA A 52 0.60 8.46 16.14
N VAL A 53 0.42 9.78 16.00
CA VAL A 53 1.54 10.72 15.84
C VAL A 53 2.44 10.72 17.07
N THR A 54 1.85 10.70 18.27
CA THR A 54 2.60 10.67 19.53
C THR A 54 3.46 9.40 19.61
N GLN A 55 2.88 8.23 19.33
CA GLN A 55 3.60 6.96 19.32
C GLN A 55 4.73 6.95 18.28
N LEU A 56 4.48 7.43 17.06
CA LEU A 56 5.51 7.48 16.00
C LEU A 56 6.68 8.39 16.37
N VAL A 57 6.44 9.51 17.05
CA VAL A 57 7.50 10.41 17.52
C VAL A 57 8.27 9.80 18.70
N LEU A 58 7.60 9.07 19.61
CA LEU A 58 8.26 8.33 20.69
C LEU A 58 9.21 7.26 20.13
N ASP A 59 8.72 6.43 19.20
CA ASP A 59 9.49 5.37 18.56
C ASP A 59 10.72 5.93 17.82
N MET A 60 10.57 7.08 17.13
CA MET A 60 11.68 7.77 16.49
C MET A 60 12.77 8.19 17.49
N LYS A 61 12.37 8.72 18.66
CA LYS A 61 13.32 9.15 19.70
C LYS A 61 14.09 7.97 20.28
N LEU A 62 13.38 6.85 20.50
CA LEU A 62 13.99 5.60 20.96
C LEU A 62 14.99 5.06 19.93
N ASP A 63 14.63 5.01 18.65
CA ASP A 63 15.51 4.55 17.57
C ASP A 63 16.78 5.40 17.45
N VAL A 64 16.67 6.73 17.61
CA VAL A 64 17.83 7.64 17.61
C VAL A 64 18.70 7.36 18.83
N ALA A 65 18.12 7.23 20.02
CA ALA A 65 18.86 6.93 21.24
C ALA A 65 19.58 5.57 21.17
N PHE A 66 18.93 4.53 20.66
CA PHE A 66 19.55 3.20 20.49
C PHE A 66 20.64 3.22 19.41
N LYS A 67 20.44 3.93 18.29
CA LYS A 67 21.50 4.10 17.28
C LYS A 67 22.67 4.92 17.78
N GLU A 68 22.43 5.93 18.63
CA GLU A 68 23.51 6.66 19.30
C GLU A 68 24.28 5.72 20.21
N VAL A 69 23.62 4.93 21.07
CA VAL A 69 24.27 3.94 21.93
C VAL A 69 25.05 2.87 21.15
N GLU A 70 24.51 2.31 20.05
CA GLU A 70 25.22 1.35 19.18
C GLU A 70 26.43 1.98 18.47
N ARG A 71 26.35 3.27 18.12
CA ARG A 71 27.49 4.02 17.54
C ARG A 71 28.51 4.37 18.62
N ASP A 72 28.07 4.46 19.87
CA ASP A 72 28.82 4.87 21.05
C ASP A 72 29.45 3.71 21.83
N ASP A 73 29.19 2.46 21.44
CA ASP A 73 30.03 1.29 21.75
C ASP A 73 31.47 1.41 21.19
N ARG A 74 31.79 2.56 20.57
CA ARG A 74 33.15 3.01 20.29
C ARG A 74 33.61 4.31 20.95
N ARG A 75 32.85 4.97 21.86
CA ARG A 75 33.35 5.86 22.95
C ARG A 75 32.27 6.73 23.63
N SER A 76 31.93 6.32 24.86
CA SER A 76 31.55 7.16 26.03
C SER A 76 30.09 7.57 26.22
N LEU A 77 29.41 6.71 26.98
CA LEU A 77 28.31 7.04 27.89
C LEU A 77 28.54 8.36 28.63
N LEU A 78 27.75 9.38 28.35
CA LEU A 78 27.44 10.44 29.30
C LEU A 78 25.93 10.72 29.32
N ALA A 79 25.32 10.25 30.40
CA ALA A 79 23.98 10.66 30.82
C ALA A 79 23.98 12.14 31.19
N SER A 80 22.94 12.86 30.74
CA SER A 80 22.60 14.19 31.25
C SER A 80 21.12 14.22 31.58
N SER A 81 20.82 13.99 32.86
CA SER A 81 19.58 14.32 33.53
C SER A 81 19.39 15.84 33.60
N GLY A 82 18.23 16.35 33.17
CA GLY A 82 17.82 17.74 33.38
C GLY A 82 16.32 17.80 33.65
N GLY A 83 15.94 18.06 34.90
CA GLY A 83 14.58 17.99 35.42
C GLY A 83 13.66 19.16 35.09
N VAL A 84 12.39 18.92 35.42
CA VAL A 84 11.19 19.76 35.28
C VAL A 84 11.26 21.03 36.14
N VAL A 85 10.68 22.13 35.63
CA VAL A 85 10.07 23.19 36.46
C VAL A 85 8.68 23.54 35.91
N ASP A 86 7.70 23.55 36.82
CA ASP A 86 6.28 23.83 36.61
C ASP A 86 5.98 25.33 36.51
N GLY A 87 4.99 25.68 35.68
CA GLY A 87 4.24 26.94 35.80
C GLY A 87 4.37 27.94 34.65
N ALA A 88 3.46 27.87 33.68
CA ALA A 88 2.98 29.06 32.95
C ALA A 88 1.62 28.77 32.30
N GLN A 89 0.59 29.44 32.80
CA GLN A 89 -0.78 29.39 32.26
C GLN A 89 -0.85 29.90 30.81
N GLY A 90 -1.74 29.26 30.03
CA GLY A 90 -1.90 29.43 28.60
C GLY A 90 -2.23 30.85 28.17
N ARG A 91 -1.43 31.36 27.23
CA ARG A 91 -1.82 32.45 26.31
C ARG A 91 -2.30 31.83 25.00
N ALA A 92 -3.32 32.46 24.41
CA ALA A 92 -3.85 32.10 23.10
C ALA A 92 -2.71 31.97 22.08
N VAL A 93 -2.64 30.81 21.43
CA VAL A 93 -1.58 30.44 20.48
C VAL A 93 -1.75 31.26 19.20
N PRO A 94 -0.78 32.11 18.82
CA PRO A 94 -0.83 32.83 17.55
C PRO A 94 -0.73 31.87 16.37
N SER A 95 -1.25 32.29 15.22
CA SER A 95 -1.24 31.50 13.98
C SER A 95 0.19 31.08 13.60
N ALA A 96 0.36 29.96 12.90
CA ALA A 96 1.68 29.39 12.56
C ALA A 96 2.58 30.39 11.79
N TYR A 97 1.99 31.34 11.08
CA TYR A 97 2.68 32.45 10.40
C TYR A 97 3.36 33.42 11.37
N GLU A 98 2.70 33.81 12.46
CA GLU A 98 3.24 34.73 13.45
C GLU A 98 4.43 34.12 14.23
N ARG A 99 4.41 32.80 14.45
CA ARG A 99 5.53 32.08 15.10
C ARG A 99 6.80 32.01 14.26
N ILE A 100 6.67 31.97 12.93
CA ILE A 100 7.83 31.95 12.02
C ILE A 100 8.50 33.33 12.00
N CYS A 101 7.71 34.41 12.02
CA CYS A 101 8.24 35.78 12.04
C CYS A 101 8.79 36.21 13.41
N GLN A 102 8.29 35.66 14.53
CA GLN A 102 8.77 36.00 15.88
C GLN A 102 10.12 35.36 16.26
N ARG A 103 10.64 34.40 15.48
CA ARG A 103 11.91 33.70 15.77
C ARG A 103 13.14 34.35 15.10
N GLN A 104 12.95 35.45 14.37
CA GLN A 104 14.02 36.27 13.80
C GLN A 104 14.03 37.62 14.51
N ASP A 105 15.18 38.02 15.05
CA ASP A 105 15.41 39.21 15.89
C ASP A 105 15.23 40.58 15.18
N ASP A 106 14.49 40.66 14.07
CA ASP A 106 14.27 41.90 13.33
C ASP A 106 12.77 42.18 13.08
N PRO A 107 12.17 43.18 13.76
CA PRO A 107 10.80 43.63 13.54
C PRO A 107 10.54 44.10 12.10
N ASN A 108 11.57 44.48 11.36
CA ASN A 108 11.48 44.91 9.97
C ASN A 108 11.83 43.80 8.95
N GLY A 109 12.31 42.64 9.38
CA GLY A 109 12.68 41.54 8.48
C GLY A 109 11.48 40.83 7.84
N CYS A 110 10.38 40.69 8.58
CA CYS A 110 9.14 40.06 8.10
C CYS A 110 8.35 41.01 7.15
N MET A 111 8.47 42.33 7.30
CA MET A 111 7.89 43.33 6.36
C MET A 111 8.82 43.73 5.22
N GLY A 112 10.15 43.66 5.38
CA GLY A 112 11.12 44.03 4.34
C GLY A 112 11.06 43.14 3.09
N MET A 113 10.59 41.89 3.23
CA MET A 113 10.29 40.98 2.12
C MET A 113 8.95 41.26 1.43
N LEU A 114 8.05 42.04 2.04
CA LEU A 114 6.75 42.39 1.44
C LEU A 114 6.83 43.57 0.46
N ALA A 115 7.93 44.33 0.48
CA ALA A 115 8.16 45.43 -0.46
C ALA A 115 8.94 45.02 -1.73
N GLY A 116 9.51 43.80 -1.78
CA GLY A 116 10.46 43.35 -2.82
C GLY A 116 10.09 42.10 -3.61
N GLY A 117 8.88 41.54 -3.44
CA GLY A 117 8.46 40.29 -4.08
C GLY A 117 9.02 39.02 -3.41
N LEU A 118 8.43 37.85 -3.72
CA LEU A 118 8.90 36.56 -3.17
C LEU A 118 10.29 36.18 -3.72
N THR A 119 11.32 36.28 -2.88
CA THR A 119 12.70 35.83 -3.20
C THR A 119 12.91 34.32 -3.08
N PHE A 120 11.86 33.55 -2.80
CA PHE A 120 11.90 32.09 -2.75
C PHE A 120 12.06 31.47 -4.14
N GLY A 121 12.88 30.42 -4.25
CA GLY A 121 12.93 29.57 -5.44
C GLY A 121 11.64 28.75 -5.62
N PRO A 122 11.45 28.12 -6.79
CA PRO A 122 10.23 27.37 -7.09
C PRO A 122 9.93 26.23 -6.11
N MET A 123 10.96 25.61 -5.52
CA MET A 123 10.79 24.52 -4.55
C MET A 123 10.30 25.07 -3.20
N GLU A 124 10.91 26.15 -2.72
CA GLU A 124 10.57 26.79 -1.45
C GLU A 124 9.14 27.34 -1.47
N ARG A 125 8.70 27.89 -2.61
CA ARG A 125 7.31 28.33 -2.82
C ARG A 125 6.32 27.17 -2.71
N ARG A 126 6.62 26.02 -3.34
CA ARG A 126 5.79 24.80 -3.25
C ARG A 126 5.71 24.28 -1.82
N MET A 127 6.85 24.25 -1.14
CA MET A 127 6.95 23.79 0.25
C MET A 127 6.12 24.67 1.19
N MET A 128 6.16 25.98 0.99
CA MET A 128 5.34 26.93 1.74
C MET A 128 3.84 26.74 1.47
N ALA A 129 3.44 26.59 0.20
CA ALA A 129 2.03 26.30 -0.13
C ALA A 129 1.56 24.98 0.51
N LEU A 130 2.40 23.94 0.53
CA LEU A 130 2.07 22.67 1.18
C LEU A 130 2.01 22.78 2.71
N TYR A 131 2.84 23.64 3.32
CA TYR A 131 2.79 23.92 4.75
C TYR A 131 1.45 24.52 5.18
N PHE A 132 0.87 25.41 4.35
CA PHE A 132 -0.48 25.94 4.53
C PHE A 132 -1.57 24.90 4.26
N ALA A 133 -1.38 24.02 3.26
CA ALA A 133 -2.37 22.99 2.94
C ALA A 133 -2.61 21.97 4.08
N LEU A 134 -1.64 21.82 4.97
CA LEU A 134 -1.67 20.86 6.08
C LEU A 134 -1.96 21.53 7.43
N ASP A 135 -2.33 22.81 7.50
CA ASP A 135 -2.42 23.54 8.76
C ASP A 135 -3.42 22.96 9.76
N THR A 136 -4.62 22.61 9.31
CA THR A 136 -5.71 22.09 10.13
C THR A 136 -5.36 20.76 10.79
N VAL A 137 -4.49 19.97 10.17
CA VAL A 137 -4.11 18.65 10.71
C VAL A 137 -3.26 18.77 11.98
N TRP A 138 -2.57 19.89 12.18
CA TRP A 138 -1.67 20.07 13.32
C TRP A 138 -2.39 20.59 14.57
N GLU A 139 -3.68 20.94 14.47
CA GLU A 139 -4.49 21.39 15.60
C GLU A 139 -4.50 20.35 16.74
N GLY A 140 -3.90 20.73 17.87
CA GLY A 140 -3.78 19.89 19.06
C GLY A 140 -2.76 18.75 18.97
N VAL A 141 -2.07 18.57 17.83
CA VAL A 141 -0.89 17.68 17.76
C VAL A 141 0.33 18.35 18.38
N GLU A 142 0.54 19.64 18.09
CA GLU A 142 1.70 20.39 18.58
C GLU A 142 1.76 20.41 20.12
N ASP A 143 0.61 20.41 20.80
CA ASP A 143 0.52 20.31 22.25
C ASP A 143 0.85 18.91 22.76
N ALA A 144 0.37 17.86 22.07
CA ALA A 144 0.59 16.47 22.47
C ALA A 144 2.06 16.04 22.38
N ILE A 145 2.84 16.66 21.50
CA ILE A 145 4.26 16.30 21.25
C ILE A 145 5.25 17.33 21.81
N ARG A 146 4.77 18.38 22.49
CA ARG A 146 5.57 19.54 22.90
C ARG A 146 6.80 19.16 23.72
N ASP A 147 6.64 18.20 24.63
CA ASP A 147 7.70 17.74 25.53
C ASP A 147 8.66 16.75 24.85
N MET A 148 8.31 16.28 23.65
CA MET A 148 9.04 15.25 22.93
C MET A 148 9.91 15.83 21.82
N VAL A 149 9.37 16.76 21.02
CA VAL A 149 10.03 17.35 19.86
C VAL A 149 9.54 18.78 19.62
N ASN A 150 10.38 19.61 18.98
CA ASN A 150 9.93 20.92 18.51
C ASN A 150 8.85 20.76 17.43
N GLY A 151 7.60 21.11 17.75
CA GLY A 151 6.45 20.93 16.84
C GLY A 151 6.61 21.63 15.49
N ALA A 152 7.23 22.82 15.45
CA ALA A 152 7.49 23.53 14.20
C ALA A 152 8.53 22.81 13.32
N ALA A 153 9.56 22.24 13.94
CA ALA A 153 10.56 21.44 13.22
C ALA A 153 9.96 20.12 12.71
N LEU A 154 9.15 19.43 13.51
CA LEU A 154 8.45 18.22 13.07
C LEU A 154 7.50 18.53 11.91
N ARG A 155 6.71 19.59 12.02
CA ARG A 155 5.80 20.03 10.96
C ARG A 155 6.56 20.30 9.67
N ALA A 156 7.64 21.08 9.71
CA ALA A 156 8.45 21.37 8.53
C ALA A 156 9.06 20.08 7.90
N MET A 157 9.56 19.17 8.73
CA MET A 157 10.08 17.87 8.29
C MET A 157 9.00 17.04 7.58
N VAL A 158 7.82 16.88 8.20
CA VAL A 158 6.71 16.11 7.64
C VAL A 158 6.18 16.75 6.37
N THR A 159 6.02 18.08 6.33
CA THR A 159 5.64 18.79 5.10
C THR A 159 6.65 18.49 3.98
N THR A 160 7.95 18.50 4.28
CA THR A 160 9.02 18.19 3.29
C THR A 160 8.92 16.77 2.77
N MET A 161 8.70 15.80 3.67
CA MET A 161 8.52 14.40 3.30
C MET A 161 7.28 14.21 2.42
N ILE A 162 6.14 14.81 2.79
CA ILE A 162 4.92 14.76 1.99
C ILE A 162 5.15 15.41 0.63
N GLY A 163 5.77 16.59 0.56
CA GLY A 163 6.05 17.27 -0.70
C GLY A 163 6.91 16.44 -1.63
N THR A 164 7.97 15.84 -1.10
CA THR A 164 8.85 14.93 -1.86
C THR A 164 8.07 13.71 -2.33
N ALA A 165 7.23 13.13 -1.48
CA ALA A 165 6.42 11.95 -1.81
C ALA A 165 5.36 12.24 -2.87
N LEU A 166 4.71 13.40 -2.82
CA LEU A 166 3.74 13.84 -3.82
C LEU A 166 4.41 14.19 -5.16
N VAL A 167 5.62 14.73 -5.16
CA VAL A 167 6.42 14.90 -6.38
C VAL A 167 6.69 13.54 -7.02
N MET A 168 7.10 12.53 -6.23
CA MET A 168 7.30 11.16 -6.72
C MET A 168 6.01 10.54 -7.27
N LEU A 169 4.85 10.88 -6.71
CA LEU A 169 3.54 10.39 -7.15
C LEU A 169 3.18 10.91 -8.55
N VAL A 170 3.44 12.19 -8.84
CA VAL A 170 3.02 12.84 -10.09
C VAL A 170 4.09 12.84 -11.18
N ALA A 171 5.37 12.72 -10.81
CA ALA A 171 6.52 12.66 -11.70
C ALA A 171 7.43 11.48 -11.30
N PRO A 172 7.05 10.24 -11.66
CA PRO A 172 7.82 9.06 -11.31
C PRO A 172 9.12 8.97 -12.13
N GLU A 173 10.19 9.63 -11.65
CA GLU A 173 11.56 9.31 -12.06
C GLU A 173 12.06 8.04 -11.34
N PRO A 174 12.97 7.24 -11.94
CA PRO A 174 13.13 5.81 -11.62
C PRO A 174 13.86 5.48 -10.30
N ILE A 175 14.14 6.44 -9.42
CA ILE A 175 15.17 6.27 -8.37
C ILE A 175 14.60 5.89 -6.99
N THR A 176 13.31 6.06 -6.70
CA THR A 176 12.72 5.73 -5.38
C THR A 176 11.46 4.87 -5.47
N LYS A 177 11.60 3.68 -6.09
CA LYS A 177 10.47 2.78 -6.39
C LYS A 177 9.68 2.32 -5.16
N VAL A 178 10.30 2.07 -4.00
CA VAL A 178 9.61 1.37 -2.91
C VAL A 178 8.79 2.32 -2.01
N ILE A 179 9.34 3.47 -1.60
CA ILE A 179 8.65 4.39 -0.69
C ILE A 179 7.48 5.09 -1.41
N ALA A 180 7.70 5.51 -2.67
CA ALA A 180 6.63 6.09 -3.48
C ALA A 180 5.49 5.09 -3.71
N VAL A 181 5.82 3.82 -3.97
CA VAL A 181 4.84 2.75 -4.09
C VAL A 181 4.11 2.49 -2.78
N ALA A 182 4.81 2.40 -1.65
CA ALA A 182 4.20 2.18 -0.34
C ALA A 182 3.26 3.34 0.06
N LEU A 183 3.66 4.58 -0.21
CA LEU A 183 2.83 5.77 -0.01
C LEU A 183 1.58 5.71 -0.90
N THR A 184 1.75 5.46 -2.20
CA THR A 184 0.63 5.40 -3.16
C THR A 184 -0.34 4.27 -2.80
N ALA A 185 0.19 3.10 -2.45
CA ALA A 185 -0.57 1.95 -1.97
C ALA A 185 -1.38 2.29 -0.71
N SER A 186 -0.76 2.98 0.26
CA SER A 186 -1.44 3.43 1.48
C SER A 186 -2.55 4.42 1.16
N LEU A 187 -2.30 5.40 0.29
CA LEU A 187 -3.32 6.37 -0.09
C LEU A 187 -4.51 5.72 -0.81
N ILE A 188 -4.27 4.74 -1.68
CA ILE A 188 -5.35 3.98 -2.33
C ILE A 188 -6.11 3.16 -1.29
N ALA A 189 -5.42 2.49 -0.38
CA ALA A 189 -6.05 1.68 0.67
C ALA A 189 -6.95 2.51 1.60
N TYR A 190 -6.50 3.69 2.02
CA TYR A 190 -7.22 4.55 2.96
C TYR A 190 -8.25 5.46 2.29
N LEU A 191 -7.93 6.05 1.14
CA LEU A 191 -8.76 7.07 0.50
C LEU A 191 -9.50 6.56 -0.74
N GLY A 192 -8.90 5.63 -1.49
CA GLY A 192 -9.49 5.04 -2.69
C GLY A 192 -8.89 5.61 -3.97
N THR A 193 -9.08 4.90 -5.09
CA THR A 193 -8.44 5.22 -6.38
C THR A 193 -8.85 6.59 -6.93
N GLY A 194 -10.15 6.80 -7.14
CA GLY A 194 -10.90 7.73 -6.31
C GLY A 194 -10.30 9.11 -5.99
N PRO A 195 -10.34 9.46 -4.70
CA PRO A 195 -9.69 10.63 -4.14
C PRO A 195 -8.20 10.76 -4.45
N VAL A 196 -7.45 9.66 -4.60
CA VAL A 196 -6.01 9.73 -4.93
C VAL A 196 -5.78 10.38 -6.29
N TRP A 197 -6.62 10.10 -7.28
CA TRP A 197 -6.57 10.78 -8.57
C TRP A 197 -6.80 12.29 -8.46
N ASN A 198 -7.82 12.68 -7.69
CA ASN A 198 -8.15 14.08 -7.46
C ASN A 198 -7.02 14.81 -6.70
N LEU A 199 -6.39 14.11 -5.75
CA LEU A 199 -5.23 14.59 -5.01
C LEU A 199 -4.04 14.82 -5.95
N GLY A 200 -3.72 13.89 -6.85
CA GLY A 200 -2.65 14.08 -7.84
C GLY A 200 -2.89 15.29 -8.75
N ARG A 201 -4.12 15.44 -9.27
CA ARG A 201 -4.53 16.62 -10.06
C ARG A 201 -4.45 17.92 -9.26
N GLY A 202 -4.89 17.90 -8.01
CA GLY A 202 -4.80 19.02 -7.08
C GLY A 202 -3.35 19.41 -6.81
N PHE A 203 -2.46 18.44 -6.64
CA PHE A 203 -1.05 18.67 -6.38
C PHE A 203 -0.31 19.26 -7.60
N LEU A 204 -0.57 18.75 -8.81
CA LEU A 204 -0.07 19.36 -10.05
C LEU A 204 -0.49 20.83 -10.16
N ARG A 205 -1.75 21.13 -9.84
CA ARG A 205 -2.26 22.51 -9.80
C ARG A 205 -1.57 23.35 -8.73
N LEU A 206 -1.34 22.81 -7.52
CA LEU A 206 -0.59 23.50 -6.47
C LEU A 206 0.85 23.79 -6.92
N MET A 207 1.51 22.87 -7.62
CA MET A 207 2.87 23.08 -8.13
C MET A 207 2.96 24.20 -9.17
N ASP A 208 1.94 24.35 -10.00
CA ASP A 208 1.84 25.40 -11.01
C ASP A 208 1.52 26.76 -10.36
N GLU A 209 0.45 26.82 -9.56
CA GLU A 209 0.04 28.05 -8.87
C GLU A 209 1.12 28.58 -7.91
N SER A 210 1.86 27.70 -7.23
CA SER A 210 2.95 28.13 -6.33
C SER A 210 4.21 28.57 -7.07
N ARG A 211 4.47 28.04 -8.27
CA ARG A 211 5.58 28.49 -9.11
C ARG A 211 5.40 29.95 -9.51
N ASP A 212 4.18 30.29 -9.92
CA ASP A 212 3.85 31.61 -10.49
C ASP A 212 3.42 32.64 -9.44
N ALA A 213 3.32 32.24 -8.16
CA ALA A 213 2.95 33.13 -7.07
C ALA A 213 3.93 34.30 -6.90
N ALA A 214 3.40 35.50 -6.72
CA ALA A 214 4.13 36.74 -6.53
C ALA A 214 4.28 37.14 -5.05
N ASN A 215 3.41 36.64 -4.17
CA ASN A 215 3.36 36.97 -2.74
C ASN A 215 2.90 35.78 -1.87
N VAL A 216 3.14 35.86 -0.55
CA VAL A 216 2.81 34.78 0.40
C VAL A 216 1.31 34.48 0.44
N SER A 217 0.45 35.50 0.29
CA SER A 217 -1.01 35.31 0.28
C SER A 217 -1.47 34.44 -0.91
N GLU A 218 -0.80 34.50 -2.05
CA GLU A 218 -1.07 33.60 -3.18
C GLU A 218 -0.68 32.15 -2.87
N LEU A 219 0.45 31.94 -2.19
CA LEU A 219 0.88 30.62 -1.72
C LEU A 219 -0.06 30.04 -0.69
N GLU A 220 -0.51 30.85 0.27
CA GLU A 220 -1.51 30.47 1.27
C GLU A 220 -2.83 30.07 0.61
N ARG A 221 -3.32 30.88 -0.33
CA ARG A 221 -4.55 30.57 -1.09
C ARG A 221 -4.42 29.29 -1.92
N ALA A 222 -3.28 29.07 -2.56
CA ALA A 222 -2.99 27.82 -3.30
C ALA A 222 -2.95 26.61 -2.34
N GLY A 223 -2.27 26.78 -1.20
CA GLY A 223 -2.20 25.79 -0.13
C GLY A 223 -3.58 25.40 0.40
N HIS A 224 -4.39 26.36 0.83
CA HIS A 224 -5.74 26.10 1.34
C HIS A 224 -6.67 25.48 0.28
N ARG A 225 -6.53 25.83 -1.00
CA ARG A 225 -7.26 25.14 -2.08
C ARG A 225 -6.89 23.66 -2.16
N PHE A 226 -5.60 23.34 -2.08
CA PHE A 226 -5.15 21.95 -2.05
C PHE A 226 -5.58 21.23 -0.77
N GLY A 227 -5.48 21.90 0.38
CA GLY A 227 -5.97 21.38 1.67
C GLY A 227 -7.46 21.01 1.64
N LYS A 228 -8.30 21.78 0.94
CA LYS A 228 -9.71 21.43 0.71
C LYS A 228 -9.93 20.18 -0.13
N ILE A 229 -9.05 19.91 -1.11
CA ILE A 229 -9.09 18.68 -1.92
C ILE A 229 -8.67 17.48 -1.06
N LEU A 230 -7.66 17.68 -0.23
CA LEU A 230 -7.14 16.67 0.67
C LEU A 230 -8.14 16.30 1.77
N GLY A 231 -8.79 17.31 2.32
CA GLY A 231 -9.69 17.20 3.47
C GLY A 231 -8.96 16.78 4.75
N ASP A 232 -9.67 16.89 5.87
CA ASP A 232 -9.18 16.51 7.19
C ASP A 232 -8.65 15.08 7.24
N ASN A 233 -9.41 14.12 6.70
CA ASN A 233 -9.04 12.70 6.72
C ASN A 233 -7.81 12.44 5.85
N GLY A 234 -7.77 12.97 4.63
CA GLY A 234 -6.62 12.82 3.74
C GLY A 234 -5.34 13.42 4.32
N ALA A 235 -5.45 14.53 5.05
CA ALA A 235 -4.30 15.15 5.71
C ALA A 235 -3.76 14.28 6.84
N ARG A 236 -4.63 13.70 7.67
CA ARG A 236 -4.25 12.75 8.72
C ARG A 236 -3.55 11.52 8.16
N VAL A 237 -4.11 10.94 7.10
CA VAL A 237 -3.52 9.80 6.39
C VAL A 237 -2.14 10.16 5.85
N LEU A 238 -1.98 11.29 5.15
CA LEU A 238 -0.68 11.72 4.62
C LEU A 238 0.37 11.88 5.72
N VAL A 239 0.02 12.52 6.83
CA VAL A 239 0.94 12.73 7.96
C VAL A 239 1.36 11.41 8.59
N ILE A 240 0.43 10.50 8.88
CA ILE A 240 0.75 9.19 9.48
C ILE A 240 1.59 8.35 8.54
N VAL A 241 1.25 8.29 7.25
CA VAL A 241 2.00 7.51 6.26
C VAL A 241 3.41 8.08 6.10
N ALA A 242 3.55 9.40 6.05
CA ALA A 242 4.85 10.05 6.00
C ALA A 242 5.70 9.69 7.23
N LEU A 243 5.16 9.87 8.44
CA LEU A 243 5.85 9.53 9.69
C LEU A 243 6.20 8.04 9.80
N SER A 244 5.35 7.15 9.29
CA SER A 244 5.61 5.71 9.28
C SER A 244 6.73 5.33 8.31
N ALA A 245 6.96 6.12 7.26
CA ALA A 245 8.08 5.96 6.34
C ALA A 245 9.40 6.56 6.86
N LEU A 246 9.38 7.22 8.02
CA LEU A 246 10.55 7.81 8.65
C LEU A 246 11.48 6.69 9.16
N GLY A 247 12.66 6.58 8.55
CA GLY A 247 13.54 5.41 8.71
C GLY A 247 13.54 4.45 7.52
N GLY A 248 12.79 4.77 6.46
CA GLY A 248 12.81 4.05 5.18
C GLY A 248 11.93 2.80 5.16
N LYS A 249 12.25 1.86 4.25
CA LYS A 249 11.40 0.69 3.95
C LYS A 249 11.13 -0.20 5.18
N ASN A 250 12.11 -0.36 6.07
CA ASN A 250 11.98 -1.24 7.23
C ASN A 250 11.05 -0.62 8.28
N ALA A 251 11.17 0.69 8.50
CA ALA A 251 10.27 1.43 9.37
C ALA A 251 8.84 1.38 8.82
N MET A 252 8.66 1.58 7.51
CA MET A 252 7.35 1.49 6.87
C MET A 252 6.70 0.11 7.04
N ALA A 253 7.49 -0.97 6.89
CA ALA A 253 7.01 -2.33 7.09
C ALA A 253 6.63 -2.62 8.55
N ALA A 254 7.33 -2.03 9.52
CA ALA A 254 7.09 -2.23 10.95
C ALA A 254 5.94 -1.37 11.48
N GLN A 255 5.88 -0.09 11.10
CA GLN A 255 4.94 0.90 11.61
C GLN A 255 3.62 0.91 10.84
N GLY A 256 3.65 0.60 9.55
CA GLY A 256 2.46 0.62 8.72
C GLY A 256 1.29 -0.22 9.24
N PRO A 257 1.51 -1.48 9.68
CA PRO A 257 0.45 -2.29 10.30
C PRO A 257 -0.11 -1.74 11.61
N ARG A 258 0.59 -0.80 12.27
CA ARG A 258 0.15 -0.14 13.50
C ARG A 258 -0.69 1.12 13.25
N MET A 259 -0.82 1.54 11.99
CA MET A 259 -1.61 2.72 11.65
C MET A 259 -3.10 2.51 12.02
N PRO A 260 -3.79 3.52 12.55
CA PRO A 260 -5.22 3.44 12.83
C PRO A 260 -6.01 3.11 11.56
N GLY A 261 -6.90 2.12 11.63
CA GLY A 261 -7.72 1.71 10.48
C GLY A 261 -7.01 0.78 9.47
N PHE A 262 -5.77 0.32 9.76
CA PHE A 262 -5.01 -0.53 8.83
C PHE A 262 -5.76 -1.77 8.35
N ALA A 263 -6.48 -2.46 9.25
CA ALA A 263 -7.25 -3.65 8.87
C ALA A 263 -8.33 -3.34 7.82
N GLN A 264 -9.03 -2.22 7.98
CA GLN A 264 -10.06 -1.77 7.03
C GLN A 264 -9.42 -1.36 5.69
N ALA A 265 -8.30 -0.63 5.77
CA ALA A 265 -7.53 -0.23 4.60
C ALA A 265 -6.97 -1.43 3.84
N ALA A 266 -6.53 -2.48 4.53
CA ALA A 266 -6.02 -3.71 3.92
C ALA A 266 -7.11 -4.47 3.15
N VAL A 267 -8.30 -4.62 3.73
CA VAL A 267 -9.46 -5.23 3.05
C VAL A 267 -9.81 -4.43 1.79
N ARG A 268 -9.80 -3.11 1.89
CA ARG A 268 -10.09 -2.23 0.76
C ARG A 268 -9.01 -2.25 -0.32
N ALA A 269 -7.73 -2.32 0.07
CA ALA A 269 -6.62 -2.47 -0.87
C ALA A 269 -6.74 -3.75 -1.70
N GLU A 270 -7.22 -4.85 -1.10
CA GLU A 270 -7.48 -6.08 -1.81
C GLU A 270 -8.70 -5.96 -2.74
N ALA A 271 -9.79 -5.36 -2.25
CA ALA A 271 -11.04 -5.22 -3.01
C ALA A 271 -10.97 -4.22 -4.18
N GLU A 272 -10.30 -3.08 -3.98
CA GLU A 272 -10.22 -1.99 -4.97
C GLU A 272 -8.92 -1.98 -5.75
N GLY A 273 -7.82 -2.42 -5.13
CA GLY A 273 -6.48 -2.37 -5.72
C GLY A 273 -5.94 -3.73 -6.16
N GLY A 274 -6.49 -4.83 -5.64
CA GLY A 274 -6.01 -6.18 -5.94
C GLY A 274 -4.60 -6.46 -5.39
N PHE A 275 -4.21 -5.80 -4.30
CA PHE A 275 -2.90 -5.99 -3.66
C PHE A 275 -3.02 -6.11 -2.14
N VAL A 276 -2.13 -6.89 -1.54
CA VAL A 276 -2.00 -6.99 -0.08
C VAL A 276 -1.23 -5.78 0.44
N LEU A 277 -1.87 -4.95 1.27
CA LEU A 277 -1.30 -3.70 1.77
C LEU A 277 0.03 -3.91 2.51
N ALA A 278 0.11 -4.86 3.44
CA ALA A 278 1.35 -5.18 4.17
C ALA A 278 2.50 -5.60 3.22
N GLY A 279 2.18 -6.29 2.13
CA GLY A 279 3.12 -6.62 1.07
C GLY A 279 3.64 -5.37 0.37
N ALA A 280 2.78 -4.41 0.05
CA ALA A 280 3.20 -3.14 -0.56
C ALA A 280 4.16 -2.35 0.35
N LEU A 281 3.90 -2.34 1.66
CA LEU A 281 4.73 -1.64 2.64
C LEU A 281 6.12 -2.27 2.85
N SER A 282 6.24 -3.58 2.61
CA SER A 282 7.51 -4.31 2.72
C SER A 282 8.28 -4.44 1.39
N GLY A 283 7.77 -3.83 0.30
CA GLY A 283 8.41 -3.83 -1.02
C GLY A 283 7.95 -4.94 -1.98
N GLY A 284 6.81 -5.57 -1.69
CA GLY A 284 6.15 -6.57 -2.54
C GLY A 284 5.41 -6.00 -3.76
N VAL A 285 5.24 -4.67 -3.86
CA VAL A 285 4.72 -4.02 -5.07
C VAL A 285 5.88 -3.35 -5.81
N GLN A 286 6.04 -3.67 -7.09
CA GLN A 286 7.18 -3.23 -7.90
C GLN A 286 6.97 -1.84 -8.50
N SER A 287 5.73 -1.52 -8.88
CA SER A 287 5.35 -0.19 -9.33
C SER A 287 3.86 0.05 -9.19
N ILE A 288 3.50 1.31 -8.97
CA ILE A 288 2.13 1.82 -9.09
C ILE A 288 2.23 3.07 -9.94
N SER A 289 1.46 3.16 -11.02
CA SER A 289 1.40 4.35 -11.85
C SER A 289 -0.04 4.69 -12.19
N ILE A 290 -0.34 5.98 -12.33
CA ILE A 290 -1.66 6.45 -12.70
C ILE A 290 -1.53 7.21 -14.02
N SER A 291 -2.21 6.72 -15.05
CA SER A 291 -2.19 7.36 -16.37
C SER A 291 -3.07 8.60 -16.39
N SER A 292 -2.79 9.55 -17.29
CA SER A 292 -3.62 10.73 -17.57
C SER A 292 -5.10 10.40 -17.88
N ALA A 293 -5.38 9.17 -18.30
CA ALA A 293 -6.70 8.66 -18.64
C ALA A 293 -7.46 8.04 -17.44
N GLY A 294 -6.92 8.13 -16.21
CA GLY A 294 -7.56 7.56 -15.02
C GLY A 294 -7.41 6.04 -14.90
N VAL A 295 -6.38 5.47 -15.55
CA VAL A 295 -6.05 4.04 -15.44
C VAL A 295 -4.95 3.86 -14.40
N LEU A 296 -5.24 3.07 -13.37
CA LEU A 296 -4.28 2.72 -12.32
C LEU A 296 -3.57 1.42 -12.72
N ASN A 297 -2.28 1.48 -13.01
CA ASN A 297 -1.46 0.28 -13.28
C ASN A 297 -0.69 -0.10 -12.02
N ILE A 298 -0.83 -1.35 -11.59
CA ILE A 298 -0.14 -1.91 -10.43
C ILE A 298 0.66 -3.12 -10.91
N ALA A 299 1.98 -3.11 -10.70
CA ALA A 299 2.83 -4.27 -10.94
C ALA A 299 3.20 -4.91 -9.60
N LEU A 300 2.78 -6.15 -9.40
CA LEU A 300 3.09 -6.92 -8.20
C LEU A 300 4.39 -7.69 -8.37
N ALA A 301 5.16 -7.83 -7.28
CA ALA A 301 6.21 -8.83 -7.23
C ALA A 301 5.58 -10.24 -7.21
N PRO A 302 6.26 -11.28 -7.73
CA PRO A 302 5.75 -12.65 -7.74
C PRO A 302 5.28 -13.15 -6.35
N THR A 303 5.96 -12.74 -5.29
CA THR A 303 5.59 -13.06 -3.90
C THR A 303 4.30 -12.38 -3.45
N ALA A 304 4.01 -11.17 -3.92
CA ALA A 304 2.77 -10.46 -3.63
C ALA A 304 1.59 -11.03 -4.41
N VAL A 305 1.81 -11.52 -5.64
CA VAL A 305 0.79 -12.25 -6.42
C VAL A 305 0.34 -13.49 -5.67
N ALA A 306 1.28 -14.27 -5.15
CA ALA A 306 0.97 -15.43 -4.32
C ALA A 306 0.16 -15.04 -3.07
N ALA A 307 0.53 -13.94 -2.39
CA ALA A 307 -0.19 -13.45 -1.21
C ALA A 307 -1.65 -13.03 -1.52
N VAL A 308 -1.89 -12.33 -2.64
CA VAL A 308 -3.25 -11.94 -3.08
C VAL A 308 -4.09 -13.18 -3.41
N ALA A 309 -3.49 -14.19 -4.05
CA ALA A 309 -4.18 -15.44 -4.35
C ALA A 309 -4.52 -16.28 -3.09
N MET A 310 -3.91 -15.97 -1.94
CA MET A 310 -4.12 -16.70 -0.68
C MET A 310 -5.27 -16.16 0.20
N GLY A 311 -5.73 -14.92 -0.01
CA GLY A 311 -6.85 -14.29 0.73
C GLY A 311 -6.54 -13.90 2.20
N PRO A 312 -7.45 -13.17 2.88
CA PRO A 312 -7.21 -12.67 4.24
C PRO A 312 -7.22 -13.81 5.27
N GLY A 313 -6.12 -13.94 6.03
CA GLY A 313 -5.94 -14.97 7.07
C GLY A 313 -4.51 -15.51 7.19
N ALA A 314 -3.63 -15.19 6.24
CA ALA A 314 -2.26 -15.71 6.17
C ALA A 314 -1.20 -14.89 6.94
N GLY A 315 -1.58 -14.18 8.02
CA GLY A 315 -0.62 -13.31 8.69
C GLY A 315 -0.93 -12.96 10.14
N VAL A 316 -0.72 -13.90 11.06
CA VAL A 316 0.11 -13.76 12.28
C VAL A 316 0.42 -15.20 12.75
N GLY A 317 1.58 -15.77 12.41
CA GLY A 317 2.06 -17.01 13.07
C GLY A 317 2.76 -18.06 12.20
N ALA A 318 2.58 -18.08 10.88
CA ALA A 318 3.29 -19.02 10.01
C ALA A 318 4.33 -18.28 9.16
N ARG A 319 5.61 -18.37 9.55
CA ARG A 319 6.72 -18.02 8.65
C ARG A 319 6.55 -18.83 7.35
N PRO A 320 6.38 -18.21 6.17
CA PRO A 320 6.67 -18.93 4.95
C PRO A 320 8.20 -19.03 4.89
N ALA A 321 8.72 -20.24 5.03
CA ALA A 321 10.12 -20.51 4.72
C ALA A 321 10.33 -20.23 3.23
N VAL A 322 10.82 -19.03 2.92
CA VAL A 322 11.30 -18.69 1.58
C VAL A 322 12.59 -19.47 1.37
N GLY A 323 12.47 -20.68 0.84
CA GLY A 323 13.60 -21.44 0.29
C GLY A 323 14.14 -20.72 -0.94
N THR A 324 15.45 -20.50 -0.97
CA THR A 324 16.21 -19.99 -2.12
C THR A 324 16.09 -20.93 -3.31
N GLY A 325 15.09 -20.70 -4.16
CA GLY A 325 14.89 -21.41 -5.42
C GLY A 325 13.51 -21.15 -5.99
N GLY A 326 13.39 -20.17 -6.89
CA GLY A 326 12.24 -19.90 -7.76
C GLY A 326 10.84 -20.29 -7.26
N GLY A 327 10.14 -19.34 -6.62
CA GLY A 327 8.67 -19.15 -6.65
C GLY A 327 7.69 -20.28 -6.26
N ILE A 328 8.11 -21.53 -6.08
CA ILE A 328 7.23 -22.68 -5.85
C ILE A 328 7.01 -22.86 -4.34
N GLN A 329 5.74 -22.81 -3.92
CA GLN A 329 5.31 -23.00 -2.54
C GLN A 329 5.59 -24.43 -2.06
N GLY A 330 6.02 -24.60 -0.80
CA GLY A 330 6.01 -25.88 -0.11
C GLY A 330 7.21 -26.11 0.81
N ASP A 331 7.49 -27.39 1.10
CA ASP A 331 8.57 -27.79 2.01
C ASP A 331 9.93 -27.31 1.45
N PRO A 332 10.79 -26.64 2.24
CA PRO A 332 12.08 -26.10 1.75
C PRO A 332 13.01 -27.16 1.16
N ASP A 333 12.92 -28.38 1.67
CA ASP A 333 13.71 -29.54 1.24
C ASP A 333 12.87 -30.56 0.45
N GLY A 334 11.71 -30.13 -0.08
CA GLY A 334 10.79 -30.98 -0.84
C GLY A 334 11.11 -31.01 -2.33
N ASP A 335 10.88 -32.17 -2.96
CA ASP A 335 10.92 -32.31 -4.41
C ASP A 335 9.72 -31.56 -5.02
N VAL A 336 9.85 -31.11 -6.27
CA VAL A 336 8.77 -30.40 -6.98
C VAL A 336 7.79 -31.42 -7.57
N HIS A 337 6.51 -31.32 -7.20
CA HIS A 337 5.43 -32.17 -7.68
C HIS A 337 4.36 -31.35 -8.39
N HIS A 338 3.77 -31.92 -9.44
CA HIS A 338 2.56 -31.36 -10.04
C HIS A 338 1.32 -31.74 -9.22
N ILE A 339 0.49 -30.74 -8.91
CA ILE A 339 -0.79 -30.92 -8.22
C ILE A 339 -1.76 -31.69 -9.14
N CYS A 340 -1.98 -31.17 -10.35
CA CYS A 340 -2.67 -31.82 -11.45
C CYS A 340 -1.65 -32.48 -12.38
N THR A 341 -1.72 -33.81 -12.57
CA THR A 341 -0.67 -34.56 -13.30
C THR A 341 -0.66 -34.25 -14.80
N ASP A 342 0.55 -34.06 -15.33
CA ASP A 342 0.88 -33.93 -16.75
C ASP A 342 1.40 -35.24 -17.38
N LYS A 343 1.44 -36.35 -16.61
CA LYS A 343 2.10 -37.61 -17.01
C LYS A 343 1.18 -38.83 -17.02
N ASN A 344 -0.14 -38.62 -17.05
CA ASN A 344 -1.13 -39.69 -17.05
C ASN A 344 -2.11 -39.52 -18.24
N GLU A 345 -1.57 -39.58 -19.45
CA GLU A 345 -2.34 -39.40 -20.70
C GLU A 345 -3.11 -40.65 -21.15
N VAL A 346 -2.60 -41.84 -20.82
CA VAL A 346 -3.12 -43.12 -21.37
C VAL A 346 -3.54 -44.13 -20.29
N SER A 347 -2.81 -44.19 -19.17
CA SER A 347 -2.98 -45.26 -18.18
C SER A 347 -4.24 -45.07 -17.32
N THR A 348 -5.02 -46.14 -17.19
CA THR A 348 -6.20 -46.24 -16.31
C THR A 348 -5.88 -46.86 -14.95
N ALA A 349 -4.63 -47.24 -14.69
CA ALA A 349 -4.22 -48.01 -13.51
C ALA A 349 -4.53 -47.30 -12.17
N SER A 350 -4.49 -45.96 -12.15
CA SER A 350 -4.88 -45.14 -11.00
C SER A 350 -6.24 -44.46 -11.20
N GLY A 351 -7.13 -45.05 -12.00
CA GLY A 351 -8.46 -44.50 -12.31
C GLY A 351 -8.49 -43.38 -13.36
N GLY A 352 -7.38 -43.18 -14.08
CA GLY A 352 -7.23 -42.21 -15.17
C GLY A 352 -7.86 -42.64 -16.50
N PRO A 353 -7.47 -42.02 -17.64
CA PRO A 353 -6.40 -41.05 -17.78
C PRO A 353 -6.77 -39.67 -17.21
N TRP A 354 -5.95 -39.15 -16.31
CA TRP A 354 -6.19 -37.92 -15.57
C TRP A 354 -5.72 -36.67 -16.30
N THR A 355 -4.60 -36.76 -17.04
CA THR A 355 -4.03 -35.61 -17.76
C THR A 355 -5.05 -34.97 -18.71
N PRO A 356 -5.78 -35.72 -19.55
CA PRO A 356 -6.80 -35.13 -20.44
C PRO A 356 -7.98 -34.50 -19.69
N LEU A 357 -8.26 -34.92 -18.45
CA LEU A 357 -9.30 -34.31 -17.61
C LEU A 357 -8.82 -32.95 -17.09
N PHE A 358 -7.59 -32.88 -16.58
CA PHE A 358 -6.99 -31.64 -16.08
C PHE A 358 -6.75 -30.62 -17.20
N GLU A 359 -6.31 -31.06 -18.38
CA GLU A 359 -6.16 -30.19 -19.54
C GLU A 359 -7.45 -29.46 -19.91
N ARG A 360 -8.61 -30.13 -19.81
CA ARG A 360 -9.91 -29.49 -20.08
C ARG A 360 -10.22 -28.37 -19.09
N VAL A 361 -9.85 -28.55 -17.82
CA VAL A 361 -10.02 -27.52 -16.79
C VAL A 361 -9.05 -26.36 -17.05
N PHE A 362 -7.77 -26.67 -17.27
CA PHE A 362 -6.73 -25.66 -17.50
C PHE A 362 -6.96 -24.85 -18.78
N LYS A 363 -7.54 -25.47 -19.82
CA LYS A 363 -7.94 -24.80 -21.06
C LYS A 363 -9.00 -23.71 -20.84
N ARG A 364 -9.93 -23.87 -19.88
CA ARG A 364 -10.91 -22.81 -19.53
C ARG A 364 -10.22 -21.53 -19.02
N ALA A 365 -9.05 -21.70 -18.40
CA ALA A 365 -8.23 -20.64 -17.84
C ALA A 365 -7.08 -20.18 -18.76
N ASP A 366 -6.95 -20.76 -19.96
CA ASP A 366 -5.80 -20.57 -20.87
C ASP A 366 -4.43 -20.88 -20.19
N MET A 367 -4.42 -21.85 -19.28
CA MET A 367 -3.24 -22.29 -18.53
C MET A 367 -2.71 -23.63 -19.06
N LYS A 368 -1.44 -23.93 -18.78
CA LYS A 368 -0.81 -25.22 -19.10
C LYS A 368 -0.53 -26.00 -17.82
N LEU A 369 -0.49 -27.34 -17.89
CA LEU A 369 -0.23 -28.17 -16.71
C LEU A 369 1.20 -28.02 -16.16
N ASN A 370 2.15 -27.60 -16.98
CA ASN A 370 3.51 -27.30 -16.54
C ASN A 370 3.68 -25.90 -15.92
N ASP A 371 2.58 -25.15 -15.73
CA ASP A 371 2.62 -23.85 -15.10
C ASP A 371 3.09 -23.98 -13.64
N PRO A 372 4.00 -23.11 -13.14
CA PRO A 372 4.48 -23.16 -11.76
C PRO A 372 3.38 -23.10 -10.70
N THR A 373 2.21 -22.52 -11.01
CA THR A 373 1.05 -22.51 -10.10
C THR A 373 0.44 -23.90 -9.87
N ASN A 374 0.70 -24.84 -10.78
CA ASN A 374 0.33 -26.25 -10.63
C ASN A 374 1.44 -27.06 -9.94
N GLN A 375 2.46 -26.41 -9.35
CA GLN A 375 3.58 -27.08 -8.71
C GLN A 375 3.62 -26.79 -7.21
N VAL A 376 4.04 -27.79 -6.44
CA VAL A 376 4.22 -27.70 -4.99
C VAL A 376 5.45 -28.49 -4.56
N ARG A 377 6.20 -27.98 -3.58
CA ARG A 377 7.32 -28.71 -2.96
C ARG A 377 6.82 -29.60 -1.84
N ILE A 378 7.10 -30.89 -1.95
CA ILE A 378 6.66 -31.90 -0.97
C ILE A 378 7.88 -32.71 -0.53
N ARG A 379 8.13 -32.74 0.79
CA ARG A 379 9.17 -33.59 1.38
C ARG A 379 8.71 -35.04 1.41
N GLY A 380 9.56 -35.95 0.93
CA GLY A 380 9.46 -37.39 1.20
C GLY A 380 8.41 -38.15 0.39
N HIS A 381 7.89 -37.59 -0.71
CA HIS A 381 6.95 -38.31 -1.58
C HIS A 381 7.64 -38.80 -2.87
N ARG A 382 7.53 -40.11 -3.15
CA ARG A 382 7.91 -40.72 -4.43
C ARG A 382 6.86 -41.76 -4.81
N GLY A 383 6.33 -41.66 -6.03
CA GLY A 383 5.41 -42.65 -6.59
C GLY A 383 4.23 -42.00 -7.32
N PRO A 384 3.48 -42.77 -8.12
CA PRO A 384 2.23 -42.30 -8.70
C PRO A 384 1.18 -42.07 -7.60
N HIS A 385 0.35 -41.04 -7.76
CA HIS A 385 -0.70 -40.75 -6.80
C HIS A 385 -1.89 -41.72 -6.98
N PRO A 386 -2.61 -42.07 -5.90
CA PRO A 386 -3.75 -42.97 -5.98
C PRO A 386 -4.96 -42.31 -6.67
N ARG A 387 -5.96 -43.13 -7.03
CA ARG A 387 -7.20 -42.67 -7.70
C ARG A 387 -7.90 -41.59 -6.88
N GLU A 388 -7.96 -41.79 -5.57
CA GLU A 388 -8.62 -40.94 -4.59
C GLU A 388 -8.03 -39.54 -4.60
N TYR A 389 -6.70 -39.43 -4.67
CA TYR A 389 -6.02 -38.14 -4.79
C TYR A 389 -6.44 -37.41 -6.07
N HIS A 390 -6.34 -38.09 -7.21
CA HIS A 390 -6.62 -37.46 -8.49
C HIS A 390 -8.09 -37.06 -8.63
N GLN A 391 -9.01 -37.89 -8.12
CA GLN A 391 -10.43 -37.59 -8.11
C GLN A 391 -10.76 -36.37 -7.24
N GLU A 392 -10.18 -36.29 -6.04
CA GLU A 392 -10.40 -35.15 -5.14
C GLU A 392 -9.88 -33.84 -5.74
N VAL A 393 -8.64 -33.86 -6.25
CA VAL A 393 -8.05 -32.70 -6.94
C VAL A 393 -8.91 -32.30 -8.14
N PHE A 394 -9.34 -33.26 -8.97
CA PHE A 394 -10.19 -32.99 -10.14
C PHE A 394 -11.54 -32.38 -9.75
N ASN A 395 -12.21 -32.94 -8.75
CA ASN A 395 -13.50 -32.43 -8.28
C ASN A 395 -13.39 -30.97 -7.85
N ARG A 396 -12.36 -30.64 -7.06
CA ARG A 396 -12.12 -29.27 -6.58
C ARG A 396 -11.85 -28.29 -7.71
N VAL A 397 -10.90 -28.58 -8.59
CA VAL A 397 -10.55 -27.66 -9.69
C VAL A 397 -11.66 -27.55 -10.74
N ASN A 398 -12.41 -28.62 -10.98
CA ASN A 398 -13.55 -28.58 -11.90
C ASN A 398 -14.71 -27.76 -11.29
N LEU A 399 -15.05 -27.98 -10.02
CA LEU A 399 -16.10 -27.22 -9.31
C LEU A 399 -15.76 -25.73 -9.27
N ALA A 400 -14.53 -25.39 -8.92
CA ALA A 400 -14.07 -23.99 -8.87
C ALA A 400 -14.20 -23.28 -10.24
N THR A 401 -14.07 -24.02 -11.34
CA THR A 401 -14.07 -23.47 -12.71
C THR A 401 -15.35 -23.77 -13.48
N GLN A 402 -16.40 -24.33 -12.87
CA GLN A 402 -17.59 -24.73 -13.62
C GLN A 402 -18.45 -23.52 -14.02
N ASP A 403 -18.58 -22.52 -13.14
CA ASP A 403 -19.50 -21.38 -13.28
C ASP A 403 -18.79 -20.07 -13.69
N CYS A 404 -17.49 -20.13 -13.97
CA CYS A 404 -16.72 -18.96 -14.36
C CYS A 404 -17.10 -18.46 -15.77
N LYS A 405 -17.23 -17.15 -15.92
CA LYS A 405 -17.52 -16.47 -17.19
C LYS A 405 -16.23 -15.86 -17.75
N GLY A 406 -15.75 -16.46 -18.84
CA GLY A 406 -14.56 -16.01 -19.55
C GLY A 406 -13.24 -16.41 -18.89
N VAL A 407 -12.17 -16.37 -19.70
CA VAL A 407 -10.84 -16.91 -19.36
C VAL A 407 -10.27 -16.33 -18.06
N ALA A 408 -10.44 -15.03 -17.83
CA ALA A 408 -9.90 -14.35 -16.66
C ALA A 408 -10.52 -14.86 -15.35
N GLN A 409 -11.85 -14.97 -15.29
CA GLN A 409 -12.54 -15.48 -14.10
C GLN A 409 -12.19 -16.95 -13.84
N CYS A 410 -12.09 -17.76 -14.90
CA CYS A 410 -11.69 -19.16 -14.79
C CYS A 410 -10.26 -19.32 -14.29
N ARG A 411 -9.34 -18.45 -14.73
CA ARG A 411 -7.96 -18.43 -14.24
C ARG A 411 -7.87 -18.06 -12.77
N ILE A 412 -8.60 -17.04 -12.33
CA ILE A 412 -8.63 -16.63 -10.92
C ILE A 412 -9.13 -17.79 -10.05
N ALA A 413 -10.25 -18.40 -10.43
CA ALA A 413 -10.83 -19.50 -9.67
C ALA A 413 -9.91 -20.74 -9.64
N LEU A 414 -9.27 -21.08 -10.77
CA LEU A 414 -8.34 -22.19 -10.85
C LEU A 414 -7.09 -21.98 -10.01
N VAL A 415 -6.44 -20.81 -10.11
CA VAL A 415 -5.24 -20.48 -9.32
C VAL A 415 -5.56 -20.44 -7.83
N ALA A 416 -6.70 -19.86 -7.44
CA ALA A 416 -7.13 -19.84 -6.05
C ALA A 416 -7.34 -21.26 -5.49
N GLU A 417 -7.91 -22.16 -6.29
CA GLU A 417 -8.14 -23.54 -5.86
C GLU A 417 -6.84 -24.37 -5.81
N LEU A 418 -5.95 -24.21 -6.80
CA LEU A 418 -4.61 -24.84 -6.78
C LEU A 418 -3.81 -24.41 -5.54
N ALA A 419 -3.89 -23.13 -5.15
CA ALA A 419 -3.22 -22.64 -3.95
C ALA A 419 -3.79 -23.25 -2.66
N LYS A 420 -5.11 -23.48 -2.57
CA LYS A 420 -5.71 -24.19 -1.44
C LYS A 420 -5.24 -25.64 -1.40
N ILE A 421 -5.23 -26.33 -2.53
CA ILE A 421 -4.76 -27.72 -2.64
C ILE A 421 -3.29 -27.80 -2.23
N ALA A 422 -2.44 -26.87 -2.68
CA ALA A 422 -1.04 -26.79 -2.28
C ALA A 422 -0.88 -26.63 -0.76
N ARG A 423 -1.73 -25.82 -0.10
CA ARG A 423 -1.73 -25.67 1.37
C ARG A 423 -2.11 -26.96 2.07
N ASP A 424 -3.13 -27.65 1.59
CA ASP A 424 -3.54 -28.94 2.16
C ASP A 424 -2.40 -29.95 1.99
N LEU A 425 -1.74 -29.97 0.84
CA LEU A 425 -0.63 -30.87 0.57
C LEU A 425 0.60 -30.64 1.45
N VAL A 426 0.81 -29.44 2.01
CA VAL A 426 1.94 -29.15 2.91
C VAL A 426 1.55 -29.21 4.39
N SER A 427 0.24 -29.23 4.69
CA SER A 427 -0.26 -29.28 6.06
C SER A 427 -0.25 -30.72 6.59
N GLU A 428 0.52 -30.97 7.64
CA GLU A 428 0.56 -32.27 8.30
C GLU A 428 -0.85 -32.65 8.82
N GLY A 429 -1.29 -33.86 8.52
CA GLY A 429 -2.60 -34.37 8.95
C GLY A 429 -3.80 -34.00 8.08
N SER A 430 -3.62 -33.22 7.01
CA SER A 430 -4.68 -33.01 6.01
C SER A 430 -4.98 -34.33 5.26
N ASP A 431 -6.22 -34.49 4.79
CA ASP A 431 -6.60 -35.70 4.07
C ASP A 431 -5.85 -35.84 2.74
N LEU A 432 -5.64 -34.73 2.03
CA LEU A 432 -4.82 -34.71 0.81
C LEU A 432 -3.36 -35.08 1.07
N ARG A 433 -2.75 -34.61 2.17
CA ARG A 433 -1.39 -35.00 2.56
C ARG A 433 -1.31 -36.47 2.94
N LYS A 434 -2.33 -37.03 3.61
CA LYS A 434 -2.38 -38.48 3.91
C LYS A 434 -2.41 -39.33 2.64
N LEU A 435 -3.16 -38.92 1.62
CA LEU A 435 -3.26 -39.66 0.35
C LEU A 435 -1.93 -39.75 -0.42
N ILE A 436 -1.02 -38.79 -0.24
CA ILE A 436 0.31 -38.82 -0.87
C ILE A 436 1.40 -39.34 0.07
N ALA A 437 1.26 -39.17 1.39
CA ALA A 437 2.22 -39.67 2.38
C ALA A 437 2.05 -41.17 2.67
N GLY A 438 0.83 -41.71 2.52
CA GLY A 438 0.51 -43.13 2.75
C GLY A 438 1.10 -44.10 1.73
N ALA A 439 1.50 -43.62 0.54
CA ALA A 439 2.13 -44.45 -0.49
C ALA A 439 3.64 -44.73 -0.24
N ALA A 440 4.21 -44.19 0.84
CA ALA A 440 5.62 -44.40 1.23
C ALA A 440 5.82 -45.52 2.26
N ARG A 441 4.79 -46.32 2.56
CA ARG A 441 4.89 -47.53 3.38
C ARG A 441 4.49 -48.77 2.58
N GLU A 442 5.39 -49.22 1.72
CA GLU A 442 5.57 -50.65 1.41
C GLU A 442 7.06 -50.98 1.43
#